data_AF-A0ABD5ZJL0-F1
#
_entry.id   AF-A0ABD5ZJL0-F1
#
_cell.length_a   1.000
_cell.length_b   1.000
_cell.length_c   1.000
_cell.angle_alpha   90.00
_cell.angle_beta   90.00
_cell.angle_gamma   90.00
#
_symmetry.space_group_name_H-M   'P 1'
#
loop_
_entity.id
_entity.type
_entity.pdbx_description
1 polymer ?
#
loop_
_entity_poly.entity_id
_entity_poly.type
_entity_poly.pdbx_seq_one_letter_code
_entity_poly.pdbx_strand_id
1 'polypeptide(L)' 'AQPITLRLHQLNLLPGIGKKLRNDILDERKRKPFESFEELTERVSGLHKPREVLAERIAEELREDDLKYRIFVRGE' A
#
# COMPACT_ATOMS: atom_id res chain seq x y z
N ALA A 1 4.99 -2.83 9.00
CA ALA A 1 4.25 -1.62 8.59
C ALA A 1 3.53 -1.09 9.82
N GLN A 2 3.51 0.23 10.01
CA GLN A 2 2.93 0.83 11.21
C GLN A 2 1.45 1.18 10.99
N PRO A 3 0.56 0.91 11.96
CA PRO A 3 -0.81 1.40 11.93
C PRO A 3 -0.83 2.93 12.03
N ILE A 4 -1.71 3.59 11.26
CA ILE A 4 -1.95 5.03 11.34
C ILE A 4 -2.91 5.32 12.50
N THR A 5 -3.93 4.47 12.68
CA THR A 5 -4.79 4.44 13.88
C THR A 5 -5.09 2.99 14.26
N LEU A 6 -5.80 2.78 15.38
CA LEU A 6 -6.26 1.45 15.80
C LEU A 6 -7.08 0.70 14.73
N ARG A 7 -7.69 1.43 13.78
CA ARG A 7 -8.53 0.86 12.71
C ARG A 7 -7.99 1.09 11.31
N LEU A 8 -7.03 2.00 11.12
CA LEU A 8 -6.50 2.39 9.82
C LEU A 8 -5.03 2.01 9.70
N HIS A 9 -4.73 1.13 8.73
CA HIS A 9 -3.36 0.76 8.41
C HIS A 9 -2.86 1.55 7.21
N GLN A 10 -1.56 1.81 7.11
CA GLN A 10 -0.97 2.58 6.00
C GLN A 10 -1.29 1.99 4.62
N LEU A 11 -1.27 0.65 4.50
CA LEU A 11 -1.66 -0.03 3.25
C LEU A 11 -3.11 0.24 2.82
N ASN A 12 -4.02 0.62 3.73
CA ASN A 12 -5.40 0.97 3.34
C ASN A 12 -5.47 2.32 2.59
N LEU A 13 -4.40 3.12 2.60
CA LEU A 13 -4.31 4.35 1.83
C LEU A 13 -3.98 4.09 0.36
N LEU A 14 -3.51 2.88 0.04
CA LEU A 14 -3.21 2.51 -1.33
C LEU A 14 -4.53 2.19 -2.06
N PRO A 15 -4.74 2.75 -3.28
CA PRO A 15 -5.96 2.52 -4.04
C PRO A 15 -6.14 1.03 -4.32
N GLY A 16 -7.37 0.54 -4.16
CA GLY A 16 -7.70 -0.88 -4.34
C GLY A 16 -7.30 -1.82 -3.19
N ILE A 17 -6.58 -1.35 -2.16
CA ILE A 17 -6.19 -2.20 -1.02
C ILE A 17 -7.20 -2.10 0.13
N GLY A 18 -8.13 -3.05 0.15
CA GLY A 18 -9.07 -3.24 1.26
C GLY A 18 -8.53 -4.09 2.42
N LYS A 19 -9.37 -4.32 3.44
CA LYS A 19 -9.04 -5.10 4.65
C LYS A 19 -8.49 -6.49 4.35
N LYS A 20 -9.09 -7.20 3.39
CA LYS A 20 -8.68 -8.55 2.99
C LYS A 20 -7.27 -8.52 2.41
N LEU A 21 -7.08 -7.76 1.34
CA LEU A 21 -5.80 -7.64 0.64
C LEU A 21 -4.68 -7.14 1.56
N ARG A 22 -4.96 -6.17 2.43
CA ARG A 22 -4.02 -5.74 3.47
C ARG A 22 -3.56 -6.90 4.35
N ASN A 23 -4.50 -7.69 4.87
CA ASN A 23 -4.17 -8.80 5.77
C ASN A 23 -3.34 -9.85 5.02
N ASP A 24 -3.71 -10.18 3.78
CA ASP A 24 -3.00 -11.13 2.93
C ASP A 24 -1.53 -10.67 2.70
N ILE A 25 -1.33 -9.39 2.38
CA ILE A 25 0.03 -8.79 2.24
C ILE A 25 0.82 -8.90 3.55
N LEU A 26 0.20 -8.60 4.68
CA LEU A 26 0.87 -8.64 5.99
C LEU A 26 1.25 -10.08 6.38
N ASP A 27 0.39 -11.05 6.13
CA ASP A 27 0.62 -12.45 6.47
C ASP A 27 1.68 -13.08 5.57
N GLU A 28 1.67 -12.80 4.27
CA GLU A 28 2.74 -13.21 3.37
C GLU A 28 4.08 -12.56 3.76
N ARG A 29 4.08 -11.26 4.09
CA ARG A 29 5.31 -10.59 4.54
C ARG A 29 5.91 -11.19 5.82
N LYS A 30 5.08 -11.70 6.74
CA LYS A 30 5.56 -12.39 7.96
C LYS A 30 6.28 -13.69 7.64
N ARG A 31 5.84 -14.41 6.60
CA ARG A 31 6.46 -15.66 6.16
C ARG A 31 7.82 -15.41 5.52
N LYS A 32 7.86 -14.46 4.59
CA LYS A 32 9.09 -14.04 3.89
C LYS A 32 8.92 -12.61 3.39
N PRO A 33 9.88 -11.70 3.63
CA PRO A 33 9.90 -10.38 3.00
C PRO A 33 9.88 -10.51 1.47
N PHE A 34 9.18 -9.59 0.79
CA PHE A 34 9.17 -9.54 -0.66
C PHE A 34 10.48 -8.93 -1.17
N GLU A 35 11.09 -9.56 -2.17
CA GLU A 35 12.33 -9.09 -2.81
C GLU A 35 12.04 -8.32 -4.11
N SER A 36 10.88 -8.55 -4.74
CA SER A 36 10.48 -7.87 -5.97
C SER A 36 8.96 -7.62 -6.05
N PHE A 37 8.56 -6.79 -7.01
CA PHE A 37 7.15 -6.57 -7.34
C PHE A 37 6.48 -7.81 -7.94
N GLU A 38 7.24 -8.63 -8.65
CA GLU A 38 6.77 -9.89 -9.23
C GLU A 38 6.42 -10.89 -8.11
N GLU A 39 7.31 -11.06 -7.14
CA GLU A 39 7.08 -11.93 -5.99
C GLU A 39 5.82 -11.49 -5.20
N LEU A 40 5.62 -10.18 -5.08
CA LEU A 40 4.43 -9.62 -4.45
C LEU A 40 3.15 -9.97 -5.22
N THR A 41 3.15 -9.87 -6.56
CA THR A 41 2.00 -10.22 -7.41
C THR A 41 1.69 -11.72 -7.41
N GLU A 42 2.73 -12.56 -7.35
CA GLU A 42 2.58 -14.02 -7.35
C GLU A 42 2.00 -14.53 -6.03
N ARG A 43 2.45 -13.97 -4.90
CA ARG A 43 2.07 -14.43 -3.56
C ARG A 43 0.75 -13.84 -3.07
N VAL A 44 0.36 -12.66 -3.56
CA VAL A 44 -0.86 -11.97 -3.13
C VAL A 44 -1.86 -11.92 -4.28
N SER A 45 -2.78 -12.89 -4.29
CA SER A 45 -3.71 -13.20 -5.40
C SER A 45 -4.79 -12.14 -5.70
N GLY A 46 -4.61 -10.90 -5.31
CA GLY A 46 -5.48 -9.76 -5.64
C GLY A 46 -4.73 -8.46 -5.88
N LEU A 47 -3.39 -8.47 -5.80
CA LEU A 47 -2.56 -7.31 -6.06
C LEU A 47 -1.83 -7.51 -7.39
N HIS A 48 -2.56 -7.42 -8.49
CA HIS A 48 -2.02 -7.70 -9.83
C HIS A 48 -1.06 -6.63 -10.35
N LYS A 49 -1.19 -5.40 -9.85
CA LYS A 49 -0.47 -4.25 -10.39
C LYS A 49 0.09 -3.33 -9.30
N PRO A 50 1.04 -3.82 -8.48
CA PRO A 50 1.56 -3.06 -7.34
C PRO A 50 2.26 -1.77 -7.78
N ARG A 51 2.89 -1.74 -8.97
CA ARG A 51 3.52 -0.53 -9.51
C ARG A 51 2.51 0.55 -9.85
N GLU A 52 1.38 0.18 -10.47
CA GLU A 52 0.31 1.13 -10.79
C GLU A 52 -0.35 1.67 -9.52
N VAL A 53 -0.65 0.80 -8.56
CA VAL A 53 -1.24 1.21 -7.26
C VAL A 53 -0.36 2.23 -6.54
N LEU A 54 0.97 2.04 -6.56
CA LEU A 54 1.90 3.01 -5.98
C LEU A 54 1.95 4.31 -6.78
N ALA A 55 2.03 4.23 -8.11
CA ALA A 55 2.08 5.41 -8.98
C ALA A 55 0.82 6.26 -8.85
N GLU A 56 -0.36 5.63 -8.81
CA GLU A 56 -1.64 6.31 -8.59
C GLU A 56 -1.65 7.03 -7.24
N ARG A 57 -1.20 6.36 -6.17
CA ARG A 57 -1.15 7.01 -4.85
C ARG A 57 -0.20 8.20 -4.82
N ILE A 58 0.97 8.07 -5.44
CA ILE A 58 1.94 9.18 -5.52
C ILE A 58 1.33 10.35 -6.33
N ALA A 59 0.68 10.06 -7.45
CA ALA A 59 0.01 11.06 -8.26
C ALA A 59 -1.14 11.75 -7.51
N GLU A 60 -1.90 11.02 -6.70
CA GLU A 60 -2.92 11.56 -5.79
C GLU A 60 -2.28 12.51 -4.78
N GLU A 61 -1.19 12.09 -4.12
CA GLU A 61 -0.46 12.91 -3.14
C GLU A 61 0.21 14.16 -3.72
N LEU A 62 0.56 14.15 -5.02
CA LEU A 62 1.09 15.32 -5.71
C LEU A 62 0.01 16.33 -6.12
N ARG A 63 -1.21 15.87 -6.36
CA ARG A 63 -2.31 16.70 -6.87
C ARG A 63 -3.19 17.25 -5.76
N GLU A 64 -3.39 16.47 -4.70
CA GLU A 64 -4.28 16.83 -3.60
C GLU A 64 -3.50 17.35 -2.39
N ASP A 65 -3.61 18.66 -2.18
CA ASP A 65 -2.94 19.31 -1.06
C ASP A 65 -3.60 19.03 0.31
N ASP A 66 -4.88 18.64 0.33
CA ASP A 66 -5.64 18.44 1.58
C ASP A 66 -5.70 16.97 2.05
N LEU A 67 -4.81 16.12 1.54
CA LEU A 67 -4.73 14.74 2.02
C LEU A 67 -4.23 14.71 3.46
N LYS A 68 -5.11 14.25 4.35
CA LYS A 68 -4.83 14.06 5.79
C LYS A 68 -3.58 13.22 6.07
N TYR A 69 -3.28 12.24 5.20
CA TYR A 69 -2.12 11.38 5.35
C TYR A 69 -1.35 11.29 4.03
N ARG A 70 -0.09 11.70 4.07
CA ARG A 70 0.86 11.57 2.95
C ARG A 70 1.92 10.53 3.32
N ILE A 71 2.10 9.54 2.46
CA ILE A 71 3.03 8.43 2.70
C ILE A 71 4.27 8.47 1.81
N PHE A 72 4.22 9.14 0.66
CA PHE A 72 5.31 9.22 -0.30
C PHE A 72 5.82 10.65 -0.47
N VAL A 73 4.93 11.62 -0.64
CA VAL A 73 5.30 13.01 -0.91
C VAL A 73 5.17 13.83 0.36
N ARG A 74 6.29 14.01 1.07
CA ARG A 74 6.37 15.00 2.16
C ARG A 74 6.74 16.33 1.53
N GLY A 75 5.87 17.33 1.68
CA GLY A 75 6.27 18.72 1.44
C GLY A 75 7.31 19.11 2.50
N GLU A 76 8.37 19.76 2.07
CA GLU A 76 9.33 20.42 2.98
C GLU A 76 8.65 21.53 3.79
#